data_AF-A0A9P3CQ64-F1
#
_entry.id   AF-A0A9P3CQ64-F1
#
_cell.length_a   1.000
_cell.length_b   1.000
_cell.length_c   1.000
_cell.angle_alpha   90.00
_cell.angle_beta   90.00
_cell.angle_gamma   90.00
#
_symmetry.space_group_name_H-M   'P 1'
#
loop_
_entity.id
_entity.type
_entity.pdbx_description
1 polymer ?
#
loop_
_entity_poly.entity_id
_entity_poly.type
_entity_poly.pdbx_seq_one_letter_code
_entity_poly.pdbx_strand_id
1 'polypeptide(L)'
;MVVIYASATAPINPPDTSAEKALTRSECWTALETICRDPVPHVNQISACRIVDEKRDRDGNLVALTRMIKGEGSTGEIEEKALLKRPVMIEFEFPKNGSFITSILASGKEKELYLTQMYEWHCPEVKERSQEHWDRQGEYFQLAGDIVGHMVEQVRKMKEEGGLKEG
;
A
#
# COMPACT_ATOMS: atom_id res chain seq x y z
N MET A 1 16.32 -19.39 -2.78
CA MET A 1 14.98 -19.01 -2.28
C MET A 1 14.22 -18.41 -3.44
N VAL A 2 12.97 -18.79 -3.62
CA VAL A 2 12.12 -18.19 -4.65
C VAL A 2 11.62 -16.84 -4.14
N VAL A 3 11.71 -15.83 -4.99
CA VAL A 3 11.12 -14.51 -4.77
C VAL A 3 10.13 -14.27 -5.90
N ILE A 4 8.88 -14.00 -5.55
CA ILE A 4 7.83 -13.74 -6.52
C ILE A 4 7.59 -12.24 -6.53
N TYR A 5 7.77 -11.65 -7.70
CA TYR A 5 7.57 -10.23 -7.93
C TYR A 5 6.22 -9.99 -8.59
N ALA A 6 5.48 -9.00 -8.10
CA ALA A 6 4.27 -8.51 -8.73
C ALA A 6 4.23 -6.98 -8.66
N SER A 7 3.54 -6.35 -9.60
CA SER A 7 3.29 -4.92 -9.53
C SER A 7 1.99 -4.57 -10.21
N ALA A 8 1.30 -3.56 -9.70
CA ALA A 8 0.09 -3.04 -10.29
C ALA A 8 0.07 -1.51 -10.20
N THR A 9 -0.64 -0.88 -11.14
CA THR A 9 -0.88 0.56 -11.15
C THR A 9 -2.35 0.82 -11.41
N ALA A 10 -2.97 1.70 -10.64
CA ALA A 10 -4.31 2.21 -10.90
C ALA A 10 -4.33 3.75 -10.88
N PRO A 11 -5.16 4.39 -11.73
CA PRO A 11 -5.27 5.84 -11.76
C PRO A 11 -6.06 6.35 -10.56
N ILE A 12 -5.43 7.19 -9.74
CA ILE A 12 -6.14 7.98 -8.74
C ILE A 12 -6.89 9.10 -9.43
N ASN A 13 -6.24 9.89 -10.30
CA ASN A 13 -6.90 10.84 -11.19
C ASN A 13 -6.64 10.39 -12.64
N PRO A 14 -7.55 9.63 -13.28
CA PRO A 14 -7.45 9.36 -14.71
C PRO A 14 -7.56 10.66 -15.54
N PRO A 15 -7.12 10.64 -16.81
CA PRO A 15 -7.05 11.84 -17.66
C PRO A 15 -8.37 12.61 -17.82
N ASP A 16 -9.51 11.92 -17.69
CA ASP A 16 -10.86 12.46 -17.81
C ASP A 16 -11.44 12.98 -16.47
N THR A 17 -10.64 12.99 -15.40
CA THR A 17 -11.09 13.50 -14.10
C THR A 17 -11.33 15.00 -14.16
N SER A 18 -12.57 15.40 -13.87
CA SER A 18 -12.93 16.81 -13.75
C SER A 18 -12.23 17.49 -12.56
N ALA A 19 -11.96 18.80 -12.69
CA ALA A 19 -11.11 19.52 -11.73
C ALA A 19 -11.66 19.51 -10.30
N GLU A 20 -12.99 19.53 -10.13
CA GLU A 20 -13.67 19.47 -8.84
C GLU A 20 -13.56 18.09 -8.17
N LYS A 21 -13.45 17.02 -8.98
CA LYS A 21 -13.30 15.64 -8.48
C LYS A 21 -11.84 15.24 -8.30
N ALA A 22 -10.90 15.90 -8.95
CA ALA A 22 -9.47 15.58 -8.87
C ALA A 22 -8.94 15.71 -7.44
N LEU A 23 -8.27 14.66 -6.95
CA LEU A 23 -7.53 14.75 -5.69
C LEU A 23 -6.20 15.48 -5.92
N THR A 24 -5.85 16.36 -5.00
CA THR A 24 -4.50 16.93 -4.93
C THR A 24 -3.52 15.89 -4.41
N ARG A 25 -2.23 16.10 -4.68
CA ARG A 25 -1.17 15.24 -4.13
C ARG A 25 -1.15 15.23 -2.59
N SER A 26 -1.50 16.35 -1.95
CA SER A 26 -1.57 16.46 -0.49
C SER A 26 -2.71 15.60 0.07
N GLU A 27 -3.91 15.69 -0.52
CA GLU A 27 -5.06 14.86 -0.13
C GLU A 27 -4.77 13.36 -0.31
N CYS A 28 -4.21 12.96 -1.45
CA CYS A 28 -3.81 11.58 -1.69
C CYS A 28 -2.79 11.09 -0.66
N TRP A 29 -1.80 11.92 -0.33
CA TRP A 29 -0.81 11.54 0.67
C TRP A 29 -1.43 11.38 2.06
N THR A 30 -2.31 12.30 2.47
CA THR A 30 -3.05 12.20 3.74
C THR A 30 -3.87 10.91 3.81
N ALA A 31 -4.52 10.52 2.71
CA ALA A 31 -5.25 9.26 2.62
C ALA A 31 -4.32 8.05 2.76
N LEU A 32 -3.20 8.02 2.02
CA LEU A 32 -2.22 6.91 2.09
C LEU A 32 -1.56 6.80 3.47
N GLU A 33 -1.25 7.92 4.11
CA GLU A 33 -0.73 7.94 5.48
C GLU A 33 -1.78 7.43 6.48
N THR A 34 -3.05 7.76 6.29
CA THR A 34 -4.17 7.23 7.10
C THR A 34 -4.29 5.73 6.96
N ILE A 35 -4.29 5.21 5.72
CA ILE A 35 -4.32 3.77 5.45
C ILE A 35 -3.06 3.07 6.00
N CYS A 36 -1.90 3.71 5.92
CA CYS A 36 -0.67 3.20 6.51
C CYS A 36 -0.76 3.12 8.04
N ARG A 37 -1.41 4.08 8.70
CA ARG A 37 -1.58 4.06 10.16
C ARG A 37 -2.66 3.07 10.61
N ASP A 38 -3.78 3.01 9.89
CA ASP A 38 -4.94 2.16 10.21
C ASP A 38 -5.42 1.42 8.95
N PRO A 39 -4.83 0.26 8.62
CA PRO A 39 -5.10 -0.43 7.37
C PRO A 39 -6.40 -1.25 7.40
N VAL A 40 -6.88 -1.65 8.58
CA VAL A 40 -7.97 -2.62 8.73
C VAL A 40 -9.25 -2.18 8.02
N PRO A 41 -9.67 -0.90 8.06
CA PRO A 41 -10.87 -0.46 7.36
C PRO A 41 -10.70 -0.35 5.83
N HIS A 42 -9.47 -0.45 5.32
CA HIS A 42 -9.12 -0.03 3.95
C HIS A 42 -8.35 -1.08 3.13
N VAL A 43 -7.87 -2.15 3.75
CA VAL A 43 -7.08 -3.21 3.12
C VAL A 43 -7.66 -4.55 3.54
N ASN A 44 -8.44 -5.17 2.66
CA ASN A 44 -9.18 -6.41 2.93
C ASN A 44 -8.29 -7.56 3.45
N GLN A 45 -7.04 -7.61 3.00
CA GLN A 45 -6.08 -8.65 3.39
C GLN A 45 -5.62 -8.53 4.86
N ILE A 46 -5.96 -7.43 5.56
CA ILE A 46 -5.54 -7.17 6.94
C ILE A 46 -6.76 -7.15 7.86
N SER A 47 -6.84 -8.14 8.75
CA SER A 47 -7.96 -8.32 9.70
C SER A 47 -7.74 -7.65 11.06
N ALA A 48 -6.49 -7.39 11.44
CA ALA A 48 -6.15 -6.69 12.66
C ALA A 48 -4.82 -5.95 12.50
N CYS A 49 -4.69 -4.82 13.20
CA CYS A 49 -3.48 -4.01 13.26
C CYS A 49 -3.30 -3.48 14.68
N ARG A 50 -2.08 -3.53 15.21
CA ARG A 50 -1.68 -2.73 16.36
C ARG A 50 -0.35 -2.04 16.10
N ILE A 51 -0.29 -0.77 16.47
CA ILE A 51 0.92 0.03 16.35
C ILE A 51 1.88 -0.38 17.48
N VAL A 52 3.16 -0.55 17.13
CA VAL A 52 4.25 -0.89 18.06
C VAL A 52 5.12 0.33 18.33
N ASP A 53 5.48 1.07 17.28
CA ASP A 53 6.34 2.25 17.36
C ASP A 53 5.97 3.25 16.27
N GLU A 54 6.09 4.54 16.58
CA GLU A 54 5.90 5.65 15.62
C GLU A 54 7.04 6.65 15.73
N LYS A 55 7.54 7.08 14.58
CA LYS A 55 8.52 8.16 14.49
C LYS A 55 7.95 9.30 13.69
N ARG A 56 8.10 10.50 14.25
CA ARG A 56 7.70 11.75 13.62
C ARG A 56 8.91 12.66 13.44
N ASP A 57 8.88 13.46 12.39
CA ASP A 57 9.85 14.54 12.20
C ASP A 57 9.56 15.74 13.13
N ARG A 58 10.33 16.82 12.97
CA ARG A 58 10.18 18.04 13.78
C ARG A 58 8.86 18.77 13.53
N ASP A 59 8.27 18.58 12.35
CA ASP A 59 7.03 19.20 11.94
C ASP A 59 5.82 18.33 12.30
N GLY A 60 6.06 17.17 12.93
CA GLY A 60 5.04 16.24 13.39
C GLY A 60 4.56 15.25 12.33
N ASN A 61 5.18 15.19 11.15
CA ASN A 61 4.79 14.25 10.10
C ASN A 61 5.26 12.83 10.44
N LEU A 62 4.45 11.81 10.14
CA LEU A 62 4.85 10.42 10.29
C LEU A 62 5.96 10.08 9.28
N VAL A 63 7.12 9.65 9.77
CA VAL A 63 8.27 9.27 8.91
C VAL A 63 8.57 7.78 8.97
N ALA A 64 8.23 7.11 10.08
CA ALA A 64 8.30 5.66 10.17
C ALA A 64 7.24 5.11 11.14
N LEU A 65 6.80 3.90 10.88
CA LEU A 65 5.80 3.19 11.67
C LEU A 65 6.21 1.71 11.77
N THR A 66 6.20 1.14 12.97
CA THR A 66 6.27 -0.31 13.14
C THR A 66 4.93 -0.78 13.68
N ARG A 67 4.35 -1.80 13.06
CA ARG A 67 3.05 -2.36 13.45
C ARG A 67 3.08 -3.89 13.40
N MET A 68 2.22 -4.50 14.20
CA MET A 68 1.86 -5.89 14.02
C MET A 68 0.56 -5.96 13.24
N ILE A 69 0.54 -6.75 12.16
CA ILE A 69 -0.66 -6.99 11.37
C ILE A 69 -1.02 -8.47 11.38
N LYS A 70 -2.32 -8.76 11.25
CA LYS A 70 -2.83 -10.11 11.06
C LYS A 70 -3.50 -10.23 9.70
N GLY A 71 -2.93 -11.07 8.83
CA GLY A 71 -3.52 -11.36 7.54
C GLY A 71 -4.90 -12.04 7.68
N GLU A 72 -5.80 -11.80 6.74
CA GLU A 72 -7.08 -12.51 6.69
C GLU A 72 -6.85 -14.05 6.67
N GLY A 73 -7.58 -14.79 7.51
CA GLY A 73 -7.42 -16.25 7.65
C GLY A 73 -6.13 -16.72 8.34
N SER A 74 -5.21 -15.82 8.71
CA SER A 74 -3.96 -16.19 9.40
C SER A 74 -4.18 -16.44 10.90
N THR A 75 -3.32 -17.27 11.51
CA THR A 75 -3.39 -17.58 12.95
C THR A 75 -2.45 -16.73 13.82
N GLY A 76 -1.53 -15.98 13.23
CA GLY A 76 -0.52 -15.20 13.94
C GLY A 76 -0.36 -13.78 13.40
N GLU A 77 0.26 -12.92 14.22
CA GLU A 77 0.66 -11.58 13.82
C GLU A 77 2.03 -11.60 13.11
N ILE A 78 2.23 -10.68 12.18
CA ILE A 78 3.48 -10.43 11.48
C ILE A 78 3.89 -8.98 11.74
N GLU A 79 5.16 -8.76 12.08
CA GLU A 79 5.72 -7.41 12.19
C GLU A 79 5.92 -6.83 10.79
N GLU A 80 5.44 -5.61 10.57
CA GLU A 80 5.64 -4.83 9.37
C GLU A 80 6.20 -3.46 9.76
N LYS A 81 7.26 -3.03 9.05
CA LYS A 81 7.90 -1.73 9.23
C LYS A 81 7.64 -0.88 8.00
N ALA A 82 7.00 0.26 8.19
CA ALA A 82 6.76 1.25 7.16
C ALA A 82 7.75 2.41 7.27
N LEU A 83 8.33 2.83 6.15
CA LEU A 83 9.13 4.04 6.00
C LEU A 83 8.41 4.98 5.03
N LEU A 84 8.06 6.17 5.49
CA LEU A 84 7.30 7.14 4.72
C LEU A 84 8.23 8.21 4.13
N LYS A 85 8.31 8.26 2.79
CA LYS A 85 9.06 9.24 2.00
C LYS A 85 8.08 10.24 1.38
N ARG A 86 7.50 11.09 2.23
CA ARG A 86 6.49 12.09 1.86
C ARG A 86 7.00 13.03 0.75
N PRO A 87 6.17 13.42 -0.24
CA PRO A 87 4.80 12.95 -0.53
C PRO A 87 4.76 11.94 -1.69
N VAL A 88 5.77 11.05 -1.77
CA VAL A 88 6.02 10.25 -2.99
C VAL A 88 5.82 8.76 -2.74
N MET A 89 6.31 8.24 -1.62
CA MET A 89 6.48 6.79 -1.47
C MET A 89 6.33 6.31 -0.03
N ILE A 90 5.81 5.11 0.15
CA ILE A 90 5.88 4.35 1.40
C ILE A 90 6.51 3.00 1.09
N GLU A 91 7.51 2.61 1.86
CA GLU A 91 8.14 1.30 1.81
C GLU A 91 7.69 0.48 3.00
N PHE A 92 7.32 -0.78 2.79
CA PHE A 92 6.95 -1.72 3.84
C PHE A 92 7.90 -2.90 3.82
N GLU A 93 8.50 -3.22 4.95
CA GLU A 93 9.37 -4.37 5.14
C GLU A 93 8.72 -5.35 6.13
N PHE A 94 8.81 -6.65 5.83
CA PHE A 94 8.43 -7.74 6.73
C PHE A 94 9.68 -8.44 7.26
N PRO A 95 10.24 -8.04 8.42
CA PRO A 95 11.57 -8.47 8.85
C PRO A 95 11.72 -9.98 9.04
N LYS A 96 10.59 -10.68 9.30
CA LYS A 96 10.58 -12.13 9.54
C LYS A 96 11.01 -12.94 8.32
N ASN A 97 10.63 -12.53 7.12
CA ASN A 97 10.92 -13.26 5.88
C ASN A 97 11.64 -12.42 4.82
N GLY A 98 11.81 -11.12 5.04
CA GLY A 98 12.46 -10.21 4.10
C GLY A 98 11.55 -9.73 2.97
N SER A 99 10.26 -10.07 2.98
CA SER A 99 9.33 -9.54 1.97
C SER A 99 9.26 -8.02 2.04
N PHE A 100 9.03 -7.40 0.89
CA PHE A 100 9.06 -5.95 0.75
C PHE A 100 7.95 -5.45 -0.16
N ILE A 101 7.39 -4.29 0.14
CA ILE A 101 6.38 -3.64 -0.68
C ILE A 101 6.78 -2.19 -0.86
N THR A 102 6.74 -1.70 -2.10
CA THR A 102 6.90 -0.28 -2.39
C THR A 102 5.58 0.26 -2.90
N SER A 103 5.07 1.33 -2.28
CA SER A 103 3.87 2.05 -2.66
C SER A 103 4.23 3.46 -3.10
N ILE A 104 3.86 3.84 -4.31
CA ILE A 104 4.30 5.08 -4.97
C ILE A 104 3.07 5.87 -5.43
N LEU A 105 3.01 7.13 -5.00
CA LEU A 105 2.09 8.13 -5.52
C LEU A 105 2.72 8.81 -6.74
N ALA A 106 2.55 8.23 -7.93
CA ALA A 106 3.15 8.70 -9.16
C ALA A 106 2.36 9.85 -9.80
N SER A 107 3.07 10.77 -10.46
CA SER A 107 2.45 11.80 -11.31
C SER A 107 2.40 11.31 -12.75
N GLY A 108 1.29 11.55 -13.44
CA GLY A 108 1.21 11.45 -14.90
C GLY A 108 1.41 12.79 -15.58
N LYS A 109 0.74 12.97 -16.72
CA LYS A 109 0.69 14.26 -17.40
C LYS A 109 -0.26 15.20 -16.65
N GLU A 110 0.07 16.48 -16.62
CA GLU A 110 -0.75 17.55 -16.03
C GLU A 110 -1.20 17.26 -14.58
N LYS A 111 -2.47 16.88 -14.37
CA LYS A 111 -3.11 16.64 -13.06
C LYS A 111 -3.33 15.16 -12.73
N GLU A 112 -2.87 14.28 -13.61
CA GLU A 112 -3.00 12.84 -13.41
C GLU A 112 -2.17 12.37 -12.22
N LEU A 113 -2.76 11.49 -11.42
CA LEU A 113 -2.12 10.83 -10.29
C LEU A 113 -2.41 9.34 -10.37
N TYR A 114 -1.41 8.54 -10.02
CA TYR A 114 -1.51 7.08 -10.03
C TYR A 114 -1.00 6.51 -8.72
N LEU A 115 -1.62 5.42 -8.26
CA LEU A 115 -1.06 4.58 -7.23
C LEU A 115 -0.37 3.40 -7.92
N THR A 116 0.93 3.28 -7.72
CA THR A 116 1.71 2.12 -8.18
C THR A 116 2.21 1.37 -6.96
N GLN A 117 1.99 0.06 -6.92
CA GLN A 117 2.60 -0.80 -5.91
C GLN A 117 3.40 -1.91 -6.55
N MET A 118 4.55 -2.21 -5.95
CA MET A 118 5.41 -3.32 -6.30
C MET A 118 5.63 -4.17 -5.05
N TYR A 119 5.60 -5.48 -5.25
CA TYR A 119 5.64 -6.49 -4.21
C TYR A 119 6.79 -7.44 -4.47
N GLU A 120 7.56 -7.70 -3.41
CA GLU A 120 8.63 -8.68 -3.33
C GLU A 120 8.26 -9.71 -2.27
N TRP A 121 7.67 -10.82 -2.71
CA TRP A 121 7.24 -11.88 -1.81
C TRP A 121 8.29 -12.98 -1.72
N HIS A 122 8.93 -13.09 -0.56
CA HIS A 122 9.93 -14.12 -0.28
C HIS A 122 9.22 -15.42 0.12
N CYS A 123 9.32 -16.44 -0.74
CA CYS A 123 8.68 -17.74 -0.56
C CYS A 123 9.75 -18.85 -0.42
N PRO A 124 10.44 -18.96 0.73
CA PRO A 124 11.50 -19.96 0.95
C PRO A 124 11.04 -21.41 0.82
N GLU A 125 9.75 -21.67 1.03
CA GLU A 125 9.12 -22.98 0.90
C GLU A 125 8.83 -23.40 -0.54
N VAL A 126 8.83 -22.45 -1.48
CA VAL A 126 8.50 -22.72 -2.88
C VAL A 126 9.74 -23.17 -3.64
N LYS A 127 9.56 -24.22 -4.45
CA LYS A 127 10.59 -24.69 -5.36
C LYS A 127 10.51 -23.96 -6.70
N GLU A 128 11.65 -23.43 -7.17
CA GLU A 128 11.73 -22.74 -8.45
C GLU A 128 11.27 -23.64 -9.60
N ARG A 129 10.51 -23.06 -10.54
CA ARG A 129 9.94 -23.73 -11.73
C ARG A 129 8.98 -24.90 -11.42
N SER A 130 8.53 -25.04 -10.18
CA SER A 130 7.42 -25.94 -9.84
C SER A 130 6.08 -25.39 -10.32
N GLN A 131 5.04 -26.23 -10.35
CA GLN A 131 3.67 -25.77 -10.62
C GLN A 131 3.23 -24.72 -9.58
N GLU A 132 3.50 -24.97 -8.31
CA GLU A 132 3.21 -24.03 -7.22
C GLU A 132 3.88 -22.65 -7.42
N HIS A 133 5.10 -22.61 -7.96
CA HIS A 133 5.75 -21.34 -8.29
C HIS A 133 4.97 -20.55 -9.34
N TRP A 134 4.47 -21.21 -10.38
CA TRP A 134 3.70 -20.57 -11.44
C TRP A 134 2.30 -20.16 -10.98
N ASP A 135 1.65 -21.00 -10.17
CA ASP A 135 0.33 -20.71 -9.61
C ASP A 135 0.40 -19.46 -8.72
N ARG A 136 1.34 -19.42 -7.77
CA ARG A 136 1.55 -18.26 -6.89
C ARG A 136 1.95 -17.00 -7.65
N GLN A 137 2.71 -17.13 -8.74
CA GLN A 137 3.03 -15.99 -9.59
C GLN A 137 1.76 -15.38 -10.19
N GLY A 138 0.86 -16.21 -10.73
CA GLY A 138 -0.44 -15.75 -11.25
C GLY A 138 -1.32 -15.11 -10.17
N GLU A 139 -1.43 -15.77 -9.02
CA GLU A 139 -2.21 -15.27 -7.87
C GLU A 139 -1.68 -13.92 -7.37
N TYR A 140 -0.37 -13.74 -7.25
CA TYR A 140 0.21 -12.50 -6.75
C TYR A 140 0.08 -11.34 -7.74
N PHE A 141 0.09 -11.60 -9.06
CA PHE A 141 -0.24 -10.58 -10.05
C PHE A 141 -1.69 -10.11 -9.93
N GLN A 142 -2.64 -11.04 -9.75
CA GLN A 142 -4.05 -10.69 -9.56
C GLN A 142 -4.25 -9.93 -8.25
N LEU A 143 -3.70 -10.44 -7.15
CA LEU A 143 -3.77 -9.82 -5.83
C LEU A 143 -3.20 -8.40 -5.83
N ALA A 144 -2.08 -8.15 -6.50
CA ALA A 144 -1.51 -6.81 -6.63
C ALA A 144 -2.51 -5.85 -7.29
N GLY A 145 -3.19 -6.29 -8.35
CA GLY A 145 -4.24 -5.52 -9.03
C GLY A 145 -5.41 -5.20 -8.11
N ASP A 146 -5.92 -6.19 -7.40
CA ASP A 146 -7.05 -6.05 -6.49
C ASP A 146 -6.75 -5.10 -5.34
N ILE A 147 -5.58 -5.22 -4.71
CA ILE A 147 -5.16 -4.33 -3.62
C ILE A 147 -5.06 -2.88 -4.12
N VAL A 148 -4.37 -2.66 -5.24
CA VAL A 148 -4.16 -1.31 -5.76
C VAL A 148 -5.47 -0.67 -6.21
N GLY A 149 -6.34 -1.42 -6.88
CA GLY A 149 -7.68 -0.97 -7.26
C GLY A 149 -8.51 -0.57 -6.04
N HIS A 150 -8.58 -1.45 -5.04
CA HIS A 150 -9.33 -1.18 -3.81
C HIS A 150 -8.78 0.02 -3.04
N MET A 151 -7.46 0.16 -2.92
CA MET A 151 -6.87 1.32 -2.25
C MET A 151 -7.21 2.64 -2.95
N VAL A 152 -7.25 2.66 -4.30
CA VAL A 152 -7.70 3.85 -5.04
C VAL A 152 -9.17 4.18 -4.74
N GLU A 153 -10.04 3.18 -4.65
CA GLU A 153 -11.44 3.38 -4.24
C GLU A 153 -11.52 3.99 -2.83
N GLN A 154 -10.75 3.47 -1.88
CA GLN A 154 -10.71 4.01 -0.50
C GLN A 154 -10.21 5.45 -0.45
N VAL A 155 -9.13 5.77 -1.18
CA VAL A 155 -8.60 7.15 -1.27
C VAL A 155 -9.66 8.11 -1.81
N ARG A 156 -10.39 7.71 -2.85
CA ARG A 156 -11.48 8.53 -3.41
C ARG A 156 -12.66 8.68 -2.46
N LYS A 157 -13.05 7.60 -1.79
CA LYS A 157 -14.12 7.59 -0.78
C LYS A 157 -13.81 8.55 0.38
N MET A 158 -12.56 8.56 0.87
CA MET A 158 -12.14 9.48 1.94
C MET A 158 -12.32 10.97 1.55
N LYS A 159 -12.15 11.32 0.27
CA LYS A 159 -12.43 12.67 -0.23
C LYS A 159 -13.93 12.99 -0.14
N GLU A 160 -14.78 12.08 -0.58
CA GLU A 160 -16.24 12.24 -0.58
C GLU A 160 -16.80 12.40 0.84
N GLU A 161 -16.22 11.69 1.80
CA GLU A 161 -16.61 11.76 3.22
C GLU A 161 -16.07 13.00 3.95
N GLY A 162 -15.29 13.86 3.27
CA GLY A 162 -14.70 15.07 3.85
C GLY A 162 -13.58 14.81 4.85
N GLY A 163 -13.04 13.58 4.88
CA GLY A 163 -11.97 13.16 5.80
C GLY A 163 -10.58 13.68 5.43
N LEU A 164 -10.41 14.24 4.22
CA LEU A 164 -9.14 14.78 3.74
C LEU A 164 -9.14 16.30 3.94
N LYS A 165 -8.32 16.77 4.89
CA LYS A 165 -8.07 18.22 5.04
C LYS A 165 -6.91 18.62 4.14
N GLU A 166 -7.02 19.78 3.50
CA GLU A 166 -5.86 20.47 2.93
C GLU A 166 -4.93 20.84 4.10
N GLY A 167 -3.77 20.20 4.14
CA GLY A 167 -2.67 20.54 5.05
C GLY A 167 -1.85 21.70 4.52
#